data_AF-A0A438F0M8-F1
#
_entry.id   AF-A0A438F0M8-F1
#
_cell.length_a   1.000
_cell.length_b   1.000
_cell.length_c   1.000
_cell.angle_alpha   90.00
_cell.angle_beta   90.00
_cell.angle_gamma   90.00
#
_symmetry.space_group_name_H-M   'P 1'
#
loop_
_entity.id
_entity.type
_entity.pdbx_description
1 polymer ?
#
loop_
_entity_poly.entity_id
_entity_poly.type
_entity_poly.pdbx_seq_one_letter_code
_entity_poly.pdbx_strand_id
1 'polypeptide(L)'
;MLAAKFMDDMFYDNAFYAVIGGLSIKEMNSLEVKLLFDMDFRLHVTVETFRRCCVKLEEEAAGGGNHGVKESQAASTISGYTCRSI
;
A
#
# COMPACT_ATOMS: atom_id res chain seq x y z
N MET A 1 -4.23 5.22 -5.42
CA MET A 1 -3.81 5.45 -6.81
C MET A 1 -2.46 4.78 -7.12
N LEU A 2 -1.33 5.26 -6.58
CA LEU A 2 0.01 4.72 -6.91
C LEU A 2 0.13 3.21 -6.73
N ALA A 3 -0.37 2.65 -5.63
CA ALA A 3 -0.36 1.22 -5.40
C ALA A 3 -1.10 0.44 -6.51
N ALA A 4 -2.27 0.92 -6.94
CA ALA A 4 -3.03 0.30 -8.02
C ALA A 4 -2.26 0.35 -9.35
N LYS A 5 -1.66 1.51 -9.69
CA LYS A 5 -0.83 1.64 -10.89
C LYS A 5 0.44 0.78 -10.89
N PHE A 6 0.95 0.45 -9.70
CA PHE A 6 2.18 -0.34 -9.55
C PHE A 6 1.89 -1.85 -9.47
N MET A 7 0.78 -2.25 -8.86
CA MET A 7 0.50 -3.65 -8.53
C MET A 7 -0.63 -4.29 -9.35
N ASP A 8 -1.59 -3.51 -9.85
CA ASP A 8 -2.76 -4.06 -10.53
C ASP A 8 -2.53 -4.14 -12.04
N ASP A 9 -2.96 -5.25 -12.67
CA ASP A 9 -2.90 -5.43 -14.13
C ASP A 9 -3.80 -4.44 -14.88
N MET A 10 -4.82 -3.89 -14.20
CA MET A 10 -5.75 -2.92 -14.73
C MET A 10 -5.83 -1.70 -13.80
N PHE A 11 -5.45 -0.54 -14.33
CA PHE A 11 -5.50 0.74 -13.64
C PHE A 11 -5.98 1.85 -14.57
N TYR A 12 -6.39 2.99 -13.98
CA TYR A 12 -6.81 4.17 -14.73
C TYR A 12 -5.69 5.23 -14.78
N ASP A 13 -5.79 6.18 -15.70
CA ASP A 13 -4.84 7.29 -15.76
C ASP A 13 -5.12 8.36 -14.68
N ASN A 14 -4.23 9.34 -14.58
CA ASN A 14 -4.41 10.44 -13.62
C ASN A 14 -5.60 11.33 -13.94
N ALA A 15 -6.02 11.41 -15.19
CA ALA A 15 -7.18 12.23 -15.54
C ALA A 15 -8.44 11.63 -14.90
N PHE A 16 -8.59 10.30 -14.97
CA PHE A 16 -9.67 9.58 -14.31
C PHE A 16 -9.61 9.73 -12.78
N TYR A 17 -8.46 9.49 -12.17
CA TYR A 17 -8.32 9.64 -10.71
C TYR A 17 -8.54 11.09 -10.25
N ALA A 18 -8.14 12.09 -11.05
CA ALA A 18 -8.37 13.50 -10.75
C ALA A 18 -9.87 13.83 -10.70
N VAL A 19 -10.65 13.34 -11.68
CA VAL A 19 -12.11 13.51 -11.71
C VAL A 19 -12.76 12.92 -10.47
N ILE A 20 -12.43 11.68 -10.11
CA ILE A 20 -13.01 11.01 -8.93
C ILE A 20 -12.56 11.67 -7.62
N GLY A 21 -11.31 12.13 -7.57
CA GLY A 21 -10.74 12.79 -6.40
C GLY A 21 -11.13 14.26 -6.24
N GLY A 22 -11.87 14.85 -7.19
CA GLY A 22 -12.24 16.27 -7.15
C GLY A 22 -11.04 17.22 -7.30
N LEU A 23 -9.98 16.78 -7.97
CA LEU A 23 -8.75 17.54 -8.18
C LEU A 23 -8.59 17.90 -9.66
N SER A 24 -7.81 18.95 -9.95
CA SER A 24 -7.34 19.15 -11.31
C SER A 24 -6.32 18.06 -11.69
N ILE A 25 -6.23 17.76 -12.98
CA ILE A 25 -5.23 16.81 -13.50
C ILE A 25 -3.81 17.26 -13.14
N LYS A 26 -3.55 18.57 -13.16
CA LYS A 26 -2.25 19.15 -12.80
C LYS A 26 -1.90 18.89 -11.34
N GLU A 27 -2.85 19.07 -10.43
CA GLU A 27 -2.66 18.76 -9.00
C GLU A 27 -2.45 17.27 -8.79
N MET A 28 -3.26 16.41 -9.42
CA MET A 28 -3.10 14.96 -9.32
C MET A 28 -1.72 14.50 -9.79
N ASN A 29 -1.25 15.01 -10.93
CA ASN A 29 0.08 14.72 -11.45
C ASN A 29 1.18 15.18 -10.48
N SER A 30 1.04 16.38 -9.90
CA SER A 30 2.01 16.93 -8.95
C SER A 30 2.09 16.09 -7.67
N LEU A 31 0.93 15.69 -7.13
CA LEU A 31 0.85 14.84 -5.94
C LEU A 31 1.42 13.45 -6.19
N GLU A 32 1.19 12.87 -7.37
CA GLU A 32 1.78 11.59 -7.74
C GLU A 32 3.31 11.64 -7.73
N VAL A 33 3.89 12.63 -8.42
CA VAL A 33 5.34 12.81 -8.49
C VAL A 33 5.91 13.09 -7.11
N LYS A 34 5.28 13.96 -6.32
CA LYS A 34 5.72 14.26 -4.96
C LYS A 34 5.76 13.01 -4.09
N LEU A 35 4.69 12.21 -4.11
CA LEU A 35 4.62 10.99 -3.32
C LEU A 35 5.66 9.94 -3.75
N LEU A 36 5.97 9.86 -5.06
CA LEU A 36 7.06 8.99 -5.55
C LEU A 36 8.43 9.41 -4.98
N PHE A 37 8.72 10.71 -4.94
CA PHE A 37 9.95 11.23 -4.34
C PHE A 37 9.97 11.03 -2.81
N ASP A 38 8.86 11.30 -2.13
CA ASP A 38 8.75 11.13 -0.67
C ASP A 38 8.96 9.66 -0.23
N MET A 39 8.73 8.70 -1.13
CA MET A 39 8.97 7.26 -0.89
C MET A 39 10.31 6.75 -1.45
N ASP A 40 11.16 7.61 -1.99
CA ASP A 40 12.39 7.21 -2.72
C ASP A 40 12.12 6.15 -3.81
N PHE A 41 10.96 6.22 -4.47
CA PHE A 41 10.48 5.24 -5.45
C PHE A 41 10.37 3.79 -4.91
N ARG A 42 10.36 3.59 -3.59
CA ARG A 42 10.26 2.27 -2.95
C ARG A 42 8.80 1.84 -2.78
N LEU A 43 8.19 1.37 -3.87
CA LEU A 43 6.76 1.01 -3.94
C LEU A 43 6.46 -0.46 -3.58
N HIS A 44 7.48 -1.32 -3.54
CA HIS A 44 7.29 -2.74 -3.24
C HIS A 44 7.21 -3.00 -1.74
N VAL A 45 6.14 -3.69 -1.32
CA VAL A 45 5.92 -4.08 0.08
C VAL A 45 6.05 -5.59 0.21
N THR A 46 6.96 -6.05 1.07
CA THR A 46 7.08 -7.47 1.41
C THR A 46 5.97 -7.92 2.35
N VAL A 47 5.65 -9.22 2.33
CA VAL A 47 4.68 -9.81 3.26
C VAL A 47 5.03 -9.52 4.73
N GLU A 48 6.31 -9.58 5.07
CA GLU A 48 6.79 -9.25 6.42
C GLU A 48 6.50 -7.78 6.79
N THR A 49 6.77 -6.85 5.87
CA THR A 49 6.52 -5.42 6.08
C THR A 49 5.03 -5.13 6.24
N PHE A 50 4.19 -5.78 5.43
CA PHE A 50 2.74 -5.70 5.53
C PHE A 50 2.25 -6.21 6.90
N ARG A 51 2.67 -7.40 7.33
CA ARG A 51 2.29 -7.95 8.64
C ARG A 51 2.68 -7.03 9.79
N ARG A 52 3.89 -6.48 9.78
CA ARG A 52 4.35 -5.53 10.79
C ARG A 52 3.50 -4.24 10.81
N CYS A 53 3.00 -3.80 9.66
CA CYS A 53 2.10 -2.66 9.58
C CYS A 53 0.73 -2.98 10.22
N CYS A 54 0.16 -4.16 9.92
CA CYS A 54 -1.11 -4.59 10.53
C CYS A 54 -1.05 -4.64 12.05
N VAL A 55 0.00 -5.26 12.61
CA VAL A 55 0.19 -5.33 14.07
C VAL A 55 0.22 -3.93 14.69
N LYS A 56 0.99 -3.01 14.10
CA LYS A 56 1.05 -1.62 14.58
C LYS A 56 -0.31 -0.92 14.54
N LEU A 57 -1.07 -1.10 13.46
CA LEU A 57 -2.41 -0.51 13.35
C LEU A 57 -3.38 -1.07 14.39
N GLU A 58 -3.30 -2.36 14.68
CA GLU A 58 -4.10 -3.01 15.73
C GLU A 58 -3.75 -2.51 17.13
N GLU A 59 -2.46 -2.32 17.43
CA GLU A 59 -1.99 -1.76 18.70
C GLU A 59 -2.49 -0.33 18.95
N GLU A 60 -2.41 0.53 17.93
CA GLU A 60 -2.91 1.91 17.99
C GLU A 60 -4.44 1.94 18.12
N ALA A 61 -5.15 1.04 17.42
CA ALA A 61 -6.61 0.94 17.49
C ALA A 61 -7.10 0.38 18.83
N ALA A 62 -6.33 -0.51 19.46
CA ALA A 62 -6.66 -1.14 20.75
C ALA A 62 -6.34 -0.26 21.97
N GLY A 63 -5.75 0.92 21.77
CA GLY A 63 -5.44 1.84 22.87
C GLY A 63 -4.39 1.26 23.83
N GLY A 64 -3.19 0.94 23.34
CA GLY A 64 -2.02 0.69 24.18
C GLY A 64 -2.07 -0.54 25.10
N GLY A 65 -2.99 -1.48 24.87
CA GLY A 65 -3.09 -2.72 25.63
C GLY A 65 -2.12 -3.78 25.11
N ASN A 66 -0.91 -3.84 25.69
CA ASN A 66 0.16 -4.81 25.38
C ASN A 66 -0.36 -6.26 25.29
N HIS A 67 -0.66 -6.74 24.07
CA HIS A 67 -0.95 -8.14 23.78
C HIS A 67 0.15 -8.68 22.87
N GLY A 68 1.07 -9.43 23.46
CA GLY A 68 2.08 -10.17 22.72
C GLY A 68 1.43 -11.12 21.71
N VAL A 69 1.44 -10.72 20.44
CA VAL A 69 1.00 -11.57 19.32
C VAL A 69 1.99 -12.72 19.20
N LYS A 70 1.58 -13.91 19.64
CA LYS A 70 2.38 -15.13 19.45
C LYS A 70 2.42 -15.48 17.97
N GLU A 71 3.65 -15.59 17.49
CA GLU A 71 4.02 -16.04 16.16
C GLU A 71 3.34 -17.38 15.83
N SER A 72 2.46 -17.35 14.83
CA SER A 72 2.00 -18.56 14.14
C SER A 72 2.36 -18.42 12.67
N GLN A 73 3.21 -19.35 12.27
CA GLN A 73 3.70 -19.58 10.93
C GLN A 73 2.51 -19.87 10.00
N ALA A 74 1.97 -18.84 9.36
CA ALA A 74 0.85 -18.96 8.43
C ALA A 74 1.17 -18.29 7.09
N ALA A 75 1.51 -19.18 6.15
CA ALA A 75 1.37 -19.13 4.70
C ALA A 75 1.71 -17.83 3.95
N SER A 76 2.65 -17.97 3.02
CA SER A 76 3.07 -17.02 1.99
C SER A 76 2.00 -16.76 0.91
N THR A 77 0.76 -16.52 1.30
CA THR A 77 -0.33 -16.31 0.33
C THR A 77 -1.27 -15.21 0.81
N ILE A 78 -1.04 -13.99 0.33
CA ILE A 78 -2.13 -13.02 0.22
C ILE A 78 -2.96 -13.53 -0.96
N SER A 79 -4.11 -14.13 -0.65
CA SER A 79 -5.07 -14.63 -1.64
C SER A 79 -5.43 -13.50 -2.60
N GLY A 80 -4.80 -13.49 -3.78
CA GLY A 80 -5.00 -12.48 -4.83
C GLY A 80 -3.72 -12.07 -5.56
N TYR A 81 -2.56 -12.06 -4.90
CA TYR A 81 -1.32 -11.53 -5.50
C TYR A 81 -0.17 -12.49 -5.17
N THR A 82 0.02 -13.53 -6.00
CA THR A 82 1.21 -14.37 -5.90
C THR A 82 2.36 -13.64 -6.59
N CYS A 83 3.28 -13.07 -5.78
CA CYS A 83 4.62 -12.75 -6.26
C CYS A 83 5.27 -14.06 -6.74
N ARG A 84 5.27 -14.30 -8.05
CA ARG A 84 6.22 -15.25 -8.64
C ARG A 84 7.59 -14.59 -8.59
N SER A 85 8.46 -15.12 -7.74
CA SER A 85 9.89 -14.89 -7.85
C SER A 85 10.33 -15.30 -9.27
N ILE A 86 11.02 -14.38 -9.95
CA ILE A 86 11.84 -14.70 -11.13
C ILE A 86 13.10 -15.39 -10.62
#